data_AF-A0A1M5TSY9-F1
#
_entry.id   AF-A0A1M5TSY9-F1
#
_cell.length_a   1.000
_cell.length_b   1.000
_cell.length_c   1.000
_cell.angle_alpha   90.00
_cell.angle_beta   90.00
_cell.angle_gamma   90.00
#
_symmetry.space_group_name_H-M   'P 1'
#
loop_
_entity.id
_entity.type
_entity.pdbx_description
1 polymer ?
#
loop_
_entity_poly.entity_id
_entity_poly.type
_entity_poly.pdbx_seq_one_letter_code
_entity_poly.pdbx_strand_id
1 'polypeptide(L)'
;MRTKKPSELASPSGLLRLVCHTAMGAAMGAGFALMLVLIDPAEIATLIAHGGTEATAVFVGTLVLTFAIGATLSGAVFILTEDH
;
A
#
# COMPACT_ATOMS: atom_id res chain seq x y z
N MET A 1 40.05 3.20 -0.62
CA MET A 1 38.81 2.54 -0.18
C MET A 1 37.71 3.59 -0.14
N ARG A 2 36.67 3.48 -0.97
CA ARG A 2 35.52 4.40 -0.97
C ARG A 2 34.64 3.99 0.21
N THR A 3 34.53 4.83 1.23
CA THR A 3 33.60 4.61 2.33
C THR A 3 32.18 4.62 1.76
N LYS A 4 31.45 3.50 1.86
CA LYS A 4 30.03 3.47 1.52
C LYS A 4 29.32 4.38 2.51
N LYS A 5 28.72 5.47 2.03
CA LYS A 5 27.82 6.31 2.83
C LYS A 5 26.68 5.41 3.34
N PRO A 6 26.32 5.46 4.63
CA PRO A 6 25.18 4.69 5.13
C PRO A 6 23.93 5.14 4.37
N SER A 7 23.13 4.18 3.86
CA SER A 7 21.91 4.50 3.12
C SER A 7 20.88 5.11 4.06
N GLU A 8 20.21 6.18 3.62
CA GLU A 8 19.12 6.80 4.35
C GLU A 8 17.94 5.84 4.54
N LEU A 9 17.76 4.82 3.69
CA LEU A 9 16.77 3.77 3.95
C LEU A 9 16.95 3.08 5.31
N ALA A 10 18.19 2.90 5.75
CA ALA A 10 18.51 2.28 7.04
C ALA A 10 18.53 3.29 8.19
N SER A 11 18.37 4.59 7.90
CA SER A 11 18.28 5.62 8.93
C SER A 11 16.88 5.63 9.56
N PRO A 12 16.74 6.08 10.82
CA PRO A 12 15.44 6.25 11.46
C PRO A 12 14.49 7.14 10.64
N SER A 13 15.02 8.17 10.00
CA SER A 13 14.28 9.13 9.17
C SER A 13 13.74 8.48 7.89
N GLY A 14 14.57 7.69 7.20
CA GLY A 14 14.16 6.98 5.99
C GLY A 14 13.16 5.87 6.30
N LEU A 15 13.33 5.15 7.42
CA LEU A 15 12.34 4.18 7.87
C LEU A 15 11.00 4.85 8.16
N LEU A 16 10.99 6.02 8.81
CA LEU A 16 9.77 6.78 9.06
C LEU A 16 9.08 7.23 7.76
N ARG A 17 9.86 7.75 6.78
CA ARG A 17 9.33 8.12 5.46
C ARG A 17 8.73 6.92 4.72
N LEU A 18 9.33 5.73 4.86
CA LEU A 18 8.84 4.49 4.29
C LEU A 18 7.54 4.02 4.96
N VAL A 19 7.45 4.12 6.28
CA VAL A 19 6.21 3.86 7.04
C VAL A 19 5.10 4.82 6.60
N CYS A 20 5.40 6.11 6.41
CA CYS A 20 4.43 7.07 5.88
C CYS A 20 3.94 6.71 4.48
N HIS A 21 4.82 6.26 3.58
CA HIS A 21 4.41 5.78 2.25
C HIS A 21 3.52 4.54 2.34
N THR A 22 3.90 3.58 3.18
CA THR A 22 3.10 2.39 3.44
C THR A 22 1.70 2.77 3.96
N ALA A 23 1.63 3.68 4.93
CA ALA A 23 0.37 4.16 5.52
C ALA A 23 -0.49 4.90 4.49
N MET A 24 0.11 5.75 3.66
CA MET A 24 -0.57 6.43 2.55
C MET A 24 -1.14 5.43 1.55
N GLY A 25 -0.35 4.43 1.15
CA GLY A 25 -0.79 3.37 0.25
C GLY A 25 -1.93 2.55 0.85
N ALA A 26 -1.83 2.15 2.11
CA ALA A 26 -2.89 1.43 2.81
C ALA A 26 -4.18 2.25 2.88
N ALA A 27 -4.10 3.55 3.18
CA ALA A 27 -5.25 4.45 3.22
C ALA A 27 -5.91 4.60 1.83
N MET A 28 -5.11 4.76 0.77
CA MET A 28 -5.61 4.82 -0.61
C MET A 28 -6.31 3.51 -1.02
N GLY A 29 -5.69 2.36 -0.73
CA GLY A 29 -6.28 1.07 -1.04
C GLY A 29 -7.58 0.81 -0.27
N ALA A 30 -7.65 1.22 1.01
CA ALA A 30 -8.86 1.11 1.81
C ALA A 30 -9.98 2.04 1.28
N GLY A 31 -9.63 3.28 0.95
CA GLY A 31 -10.56 4.24 0.36
C GLY A 31 -11.09 3.77 -1.00
N PHE A 32 -10.23 3.22 -1.84
CA PHE A 32 -10.61 2.65 -3.13
C PHE A 32 -11.52 1.43 -2.97
N ALA A 33 -11.18 0.50 -2.06
CA ALA A 33 -12.02 -0.66 -1.78
C ALA A 33 -13.41 -0.24 -1.26
N LEU A 34 -13.47 0.76 -0.38
CA LEU A 34 -14.72 1.31 0.14
C LEU A 34 -15.54 2.01 -0.96
N MET A 35 -14.87 2.77 -1.85
CA MET A 35 -15.49 3.38 -3.01
C MET A 35 -16.13 2.33 -3.93
N LEU A 36 -15.43 1.25 -4.22
CA LEU A 36 -15.96 0.17 -5.06
C LEU A 36 -17.17 -0.52 -4.43
N VAL A 37 -17.11 -0.79 -3.11
CA VAL A 37 -18.24 -1.39 -2.37
C VAL A 37 -19.48 -0.49 -2.38
N LEU A 38 -19.30 0.83 -2.31
CA LEU A 38 -20.41 1.79 -2.26
C LEU A 38 -21.00 2.16 -3.62
N ILE A 39 -20.17 2.24 -4.67
CA ILE A 39 -20.59 2.78 -5.98
C ILE A 39 -21.10 1.71 -6.93
N ASP A 40 -20.48 0.53 -6.96
CA ASP A 40 -20.92 -0.57 -7.82
C ASP A 40 -21.24 -1.83 -7.00
N PRO A 41 -22.32 -1.76 -6.21
CA PRO A 41 -22.74 -2.88 -5.40
C PRO A 41 -23.15 -4.06 -6.27
N ALA A 42 -23.49 -3.90 -7.56
CA ALA A 42 -23.98 -5.00 -8.39
C ALA A 42 -22.84 -5.93 -8.84
N GLU A 43 -21.72 -5.39 -9.31
CA GLU A 43 -20.59 -6.20 -9.78
C GLU A 43 -19.85 -6.85 -8.60
N ILE A 44 -19.62 -6.08 -7.53
CA ILE A 44 -19.03 -6.62 -6.29
C ILE A 44 -20.02 -7.53 -5.55
N ALA A 45 -21.35 -7.30 -5.61
CA ALA A 45 -22.31 -8.26 -5.06
C ALA A 45 -22.23 -9.62 -5.75
N THR A 46 -21.87 -9.74 -7.02
CA THR A 46 -21.70 -11.08 -7.61
C THR A 46 -20.49 -11.82 -7.02
N LEU A 47 -19.41 -11.09 -6.71
CA LEU A 47 -18.21 -11.60 -6.06
C LEU A 47 -18.45 -11.94 -4.57
N ILE A 48 -19.25 -11.12 -3.87
CA ILE A 48 -19.62 -11.32 -2.46
C ILE A 48 -20.75 -12.34 -2.30
N ALA A 49 -21.72 -12.41 -3.21
CA ALA A 49 -22.91 -13.27 -3.08
C ALA A 49 -22.55 -14.77 -3.03
N HIS A 50 -21.41 -15.16 -3.59
CA HIS A 50 -20.92 -16.54 -3.54
C HIS A 50 -20.01 -16.83 -2.34
N GLY A 51 -19.44 -15.82 -1.68
CA GLY A 51 -18.39 -15.98 -0.66
C GLY A 51 -18.59 -15.23 0.67
N GLY A 52 -19.66 -14.45 0.80
CA GLY A 52 -20.03 -13.73 2.02
C GLY A 52 -18.98 -12.72 2.53
N THR A 53 -18.97 -12.52 3.85
CA THR A 53 -18.07 -11.59 4.54
C THR A 53 -16.59 -11.93 4.32
N GLU A 54 -16.25 -13.21 4.22
CA GLU A 54 -14.88 -13.69 4.00
C GLU A 54 -14.32 -13.23 2.65
N ALA A 55 -15.10 -13.38 1.57
CA ALA A 55 -14.68 -12.92 0.24
C ALA A 55 -14.52 -11.40 0.19
N THR A 56 -15.37 -10.66 0.92
CA THR A 56 -15.26 -9.20 1.06
C THR A 56 -13.97 -8.81 1.78
N ALA A 57 -13.66 -9.49 2.88
CA ALA A 57 -12.45 -9.23 3.66
C ALA A 57 -11.18 -9.53 2.84
N VAL A 58 -11.17 -10.65 2.09
CA VAL A 58 -10.06 -10.99 1.20
C VAL A 58 -9.92 -9.94 0.09
N PHE A 59 -11.02 -9.55 -0.57
CA PHE A 59 -11.00 -8.53 -1.62
C PHE A 59 -10.43 -7.19 -1.12
N VAL A 60 -10.99 -6.67 -0.02
CA VAL A 60 -10.53 -5.41 0.59
C VAL A 60 -9.07 -5.54 1.02
N GLY A 61 -8.70 -6.65 1.67
CA GLY A 61 -7.34 -6.91 2.13
C GLY A 61 -6.34 -6.94 0.98
N THR A 62 -6.68 -7.60 -0.14
CA THR A 62 -5.83 -7.65 -1.33
C THR A 62 -5.65 -6.26 -1.95
N LEU A 63 -6.71 -5.46 -2.06
CA LEU A 63 -6.61 -4.09 -2.56
C LEU A 63 -5.71 -3.22 -1.67
N VAL A 64 -5.97 -3.21 -0.35
CA VAL A 64 -5.16 -2.46 0.63
C VAL A 64 -3.69 -2.87 0.55
N LEU A 65 -3.42 -4.18 0.53
CA LEU A 65 -2.06 -4.71 0.48
C LEU A 65 -1.35 -4.32 -0.82
N THR A 66 -2.03 -4.37 -1.96
CA THR A 66 -1.46 -4.03 -3.26
C THR A 66 -1.05 -2.55 -3.31
N PHE A 67 -1.92 -1.65 -2.86
CA PHE A 67 -1.62 -0.23 -2.78
C PHE A 67 -0.51 0.07 -1.77
N ALA A 68 -0.53 -0.58 -0.60
CA ALA A 68 0.51 -0.44 0.40
C ALA A 68 1.88 -0.84 -0.17
N ILE A 69 1.99 -2.03 -0.76
CA ILE A 69 3.23 -2.52 -1.39
C ILE A 69 3.71 -1.53 -2.46
N GLY A 70 2.82 -1.10 -3.37
CA GLY A 70 3.16 -0.15 -4.42
C GLY A 70 3.72 1.16 -3.87
N ALA A 71 3.04 1.76 -2.89
CA ALA A 71 3.47 3.01 -2.27
C ALA A 71 4.78 2.85 -1.49
N THR A 72 4.96 1.73 -0.76
CA THR A 72 6.21 1.42 -0.06
C THR A 72 7.37 1.30 -1.04
N LEU A 73 7.20 0.58 -2.15
CA LEU A 73 8.23 0.46 -3.18
C LEU A 73 8.56 1.81 -3.82
N SER A 74 7.55 2.63 -4.16
CA SER A 74 7.78 3.99 -4.66
C SER A 74 8.53 4.85 -3.64
N GLY A 75 8.15 4.80 -2.36
CA GLY A 75 8.83 5.52 -1.29
C GLY A 75 10.29 5.08 -1.11
N ALA A 76 10.55 3.77 -1.19
CA ALA A 76 11.90 3.23 -1.14
C ALA A 76 12.75 3.71 -2.32
N VAL A 77 12.20 3.74 -3.53
CA VAL A 77 12.89 4.28 -4.71
C VAL A 77 13.21 5.76 -4.51
N PHE A 78 12.26 6.57 -4.05
CA PHE A 78 12.50 8.00 -3.82
C PHE A 78 13.62 8.26 -2.81
N ILE A 79 13.61 7.56 -1.68
CA ILE A 79 14.68 7.68 -0.66
C ILE A 79 16.03 7.28 -1.27
N LEU A 80 16.08 6.17 -2.03
CA LEU A 80 17.33 5.71 -2.64
C LEU A 80 17.84 6.69 -3.70
N THR A 81 16.96 7.35 -4.45
CA THR A 81 17.35 8.33 -5.47
C THR A 81 17.75 9.69 -4.87
N GLU A 82 17.19 10.08 -3.73
CA GLU A 82 17.58 11.30 -2.99
C GLU A 82 18.93 11.14 -2.27
N ASP A 83 19.35 9.90 -2.00
CA ASP A 83 20.63 9.55 -1.35
C ASP A 83 21.88 9.78 -2.24
N HIS A 84 21.68 10.04 -3.54
CA HIS A 84 22.71 10.18 -4.58
C HIS A 84 22.93 11.64 -5.00
#